data_AF-A0A4Y7S2Z9-F1
#
_entry.id   AF-A0A4Y7S2Z9-F1
#
_cell.length_a   1.000
_cell.length_b   1.000
_cell.length_c   1.000
_cell.angle_alpha   90.00
_cell.angle_beta   90.00
_cell.angle_gamma   90.00
#
_symmetry.space_group_name_H-M   'P 1'
#
loop_
_entity.id
_entity.type
_entity.pdbx_description
1 polymer ?
#
loop_
_entity_poly.entity_id
_entity_poly.type
_entity_poly.pdbx_seq_one_letter_code
_entity_poly.pdbx_strand_id
1 'polypeptide(L)'
;MDEKERLSDALITQKYITGGYNLAIMESADNRLRETFMGILKDEHQIHFEIFNEMKNRGWYQPARAGINQVSQHMNSWNQELRKIQRTGAKPAGIQQHTQSNIPLYTYQTGLGLPQTAGTSQQQVFYRPPQGPLT
;
A
#
# COMPACT_ATOMS: atom_id res chain seq x y z
N MET A 1 10.70 11.39 33.36
CA MET A 1 10.29 10.95 32.01
C MET A 1 9.16 9.96 32.21
N ASP A 2 7.96 10.30 31.74
CA ASP A 2 6.78 9.44 31.86
C ASP A 2 6.82 8.29 30.83
N GLU A 3 6.12 7.19 31.11
CA GLU A 3 6.11 6.03 30.23
C GLU A 3 5.52 6.36 28.85
N LYS A 4 4.50 7.24 28.80
CA LYS A 4 3.95 7.71 27.53
C LYS A 4 4.98 8.47 26.70
N GLU A 5 5.81 9.30 27.34
CA GLU A 5 6.88 10.04 26.67
C GLU A 5 7.95 9.09 26.14
N ARG A 6 8.33 8.07 26.92
CA ARG A 6 9.29 7.03 26.51
C ARG A 6 8.83 6.26 25.29
N LEU A 7 7.57 5.79 25.28
CA LEU A 7 7.03 5.09 24.11
C LEU A 7 6.85 6.02 22.90
N SER A 8 6.52 7.29 23.12
CA SER A 8 6.44 8.28 22.04
C SER A 8 7.81 8.51 21.39
N ASP A 9 8.85 8.66 22.19
CA ASP A 9 10.23 8.81 21.73
C ASP A 9 10.71 7.55 20.98
N ALA A 10 10.43 6.36 21.54
CA ALA A 10 10.72 5.09 20.88
C ALA A 10 9.99 4.96 19.53
N LEU A 11 8.72 5.35 19.45
CA LEU A 11 7.94 5.30 18.20
C LEU A 11 8.51 6.24 17.13
N ILE A 12 8.96 7.44 17.51
CA ILE A 12 9.59 8.40 16.60
C ILE A 12 10.93 7.85 16.11
N THR A 13 11.74 7.33 17.04
CA THR A 13 13.03 6.71 16.73
C THR A 13 12.86 5.56 15.74
N GLN A 14 11.86 4.70 15.94
CA GLN A 14 11.56 3.60 15.04
C GLN A 14 11.14 4.05 13.64
N LYS A 15 10.37 5.15 13.51
CA LYS A 15 10.07 5.74 12.19
C LYS A 15 11.31 6.25 11.49
N TYR A 16 12.25 6.83 12.24
CA TYR A 16 13.51 7.32 11.69
C TYR A 16 14.40 6.16 11.22
N ILE A 17 14.60 5.14 12.06
CA ILE A 17 15.43 3.95 11.75
C ILE A 17 14.88 3.21 10.51
N THR A 18 13.58 2.93 10.48
CA THR A 18 12.95 2.25 9.33
C THR A 18 13.08 3.05 8.04
N GLY A 19 12.99 4.39 8.10
CA GLY A 19 13.27 5.26 6.96
C GLY A 19 14.72 5.14 6.48
N GLY A 20 15.69 5.14 7.41
CA GLY A 20 17.11 4.98 7.10
C GLY A 20 17.43 3.66 6.40
N TYR A 21 16.88 2.53 6.89
CA TYR A 21 17.08 1.24 6.24
C TYR A 21 16.45 1.15 4.85
N ASN A 22 15.27 1.77 4.63
CA ASN A 22 14.69 1.84 3.30
C ASN A 22 15.62 2.54 2.30
N LEU A 23 16.19 3.68 2.69
CA LEU A 23 17.17 4.39 1.85
C LEU A 23 18.41 3.53 1.61
N ALA A 24 18.96 2.91 2.65
CA ALA A 24 20.13 2.05 2.54
C ALA A 24 19.90 0.87 1.58
N ILE A 25 18.73 0.23 1.61
CA ILE A 25 18.34 -0.84 0.69
C ILE A 25 18.28 -0.34 -0.75
N MET A 26 17.69 0.85 -0.97
CA MET A 26 17.55 1.45 -2.30
C MET A 26 18.90 1.83 -2.92
N GLU A 27 19.87 2.24 -2.10
CA GLU A 27 21.20 2.69 -2.54
C GLU A 27 22.28 1.60 -2.45
N SER A 28 21.93 0.40 -1.97
CA SER A 28 22.87 -0.73 -1.87
C SER A 28 23.21 -1.32 -3.24
N ALA A 29 24.49 -1.25 -3.61
CA ALA A 29 25.01 -1.87 -4.83
C ALA A 29 25.30 -3.38 -4.68
N ASP A 30 25.57 -3.85 -3.45
CA ASP A 30 25.82 -5.26 -3.16
C ASP A 30 24.54 -5.98 -2.72
N ASN A 31 24.23 -7.10 -3.38
CA ASN A 31 23.01 -7.84 -3.09
C ASN A 31 23.00 -8.47 -1.70
N ARG A 32 24.13 -8.95 -1.18
CA ARG A 32 24.19 -9.60 0.14
C ARG A 32 23.99 -8.56 1.25
N LEU A 33 24.56 -7.38 1.07
CA LEU A 33 24.35 -6.25 1.96
C LEU A 33 22.89 -5.79 1.94
N ARG A 34 22.29 -5.69 0.74
CA ARG A 34 20.87 -5.36 0.57
C ARG A 34 19.97 -6.34 1.31
N GLU A 35 20.16 -7.64 1.12
CA GLU A 35 19.37 -8.68 1.81
C GLU A 35 19.54 -8.60 3.34
N THR A 36 20.75 -8.26 3.82
CA THR A 36 21.00 -8.05 5.25
C THR A 36 20.17 -6.87 5.79
N PHE A 37 20.16 -5.73 5.09
CA PHE A 37 19.34 -4.59 5.47
C PHE A 37 17.84 -4.88 5.41
N MET A 38 17.38 -5.66 4.42
CA MET A 38 15.98 -6.10 4.37
C MET A 38 15.60 -6.97 5.58
N GLY A 39 16.52 -7.83 6.04
CA GLY A 39 16.35 -8.60 7.28
C GLY A 39 16.17 -7.68 8.48
N ILE A 40 17.07 -6.72 8.68
CA ILE A 40 16.99 -5.79 9.81
C ILE A 40 15.72 -4.94 9.72
N LEU A 41 15.38 -4.42 8.55
CA LEU A 41 14.17 -3.62 8.36
C LEU A 41 12.91 -4.39 8.73
N LYS A 42 12.86 -5.70 8.48
CA LYS A 42 11.75 -6.55 8.89
C LYS A 42 11.62 -6.60 10.41
N ASP A 43 12.72 -6.74 11.12
CA ASP A 43 12.74 -6.76 12.59
C ASP A 43 12.33 -5.39 13.16
N GLU A 44 12.84 -4.29 12.61
CA GLU A 44 12.46 -2.92 13.03
C GLU A 44 10.97 -2.65 12.77
N HIS A 45 10.40 -3.14 11.66
CA HIS A 45 8.96 -3.06 11.42
C HIS A 45 8.14 -3.79 12.48
N GLN A 46 8.60 -4.96 12.94
CA GLN A 46 7.95 -5.71 14.00
C GLN A 46 7.98 -4.94 15.32
N ILE A 47 9.16 -4.41 15.70
CA ILE A 47 9.32 -3.59 16.92
C ILE A 47 8.44 -2.34 16.85
N HIS A 48 8.44 -1.63 15.72
CA HIS A 48 7.56 -0.49 15.49
C HIS A 48 6.09 -0.83 15.70
N PHE A 49 5.64 -1.97 15.17
CA PHE A 49 4.25 -2.42 15.29
C PHE A 49 3.86 -2.77 16.72
N GLU A 50 4.78 -3.36 17.48
CA GLU A 50 4.59 -3.66 18.91
C GLU A 50 4.41 -2.38 19.73
N ILE A 51 5.31 -1.39 19.56
CA ILE A 51 5.22 -0.08 20.22
C ILE A 51 3.91 0.62 19.84
N PHE A 52 3.58 0.62 18.55
CA PHE A 52 2.33 1.20 18.05
C PHE A 52 1.11 0.56 18.72
N ASN A 53 1.04 -0.76 18.77
CA ASN A 53 -0.08 -1.47 19.39
C ASN A 53 -0.16 -1.21 20.89
N GLU A 54 0.97 -1.16 21.59
CA GLU A 54 1.00 -0.87 23.02
C GLU A 54 0.45 0.53 23.30
N MET A 55 0.92 1.54 22.57
CA MET A 55 0.41 2.90 22.69
C MET A 55 -1.06 3.01 22.30
N LYS A 56 -1.50 2.26 21.28
CA LYS A 56 -2.91 2.20 20.85
C LYS A 56 -3.80 1.57 21.92
N ASN A 57 -3.39 0.45 22.51
CA ASN A 57 -4.14 -0.27 23.54
C ASN A 57 -4.32 0.58 24.80
N ARG A 58 -3.33 1.41 25.12
CA ARG A 58 -3.40 2.40 26.22
C ARG A 58 -4.15 3.69 25.86
N GLY A 59 -4.60 3.83 24.61
CA GLY A 59 -5.28 5.01 24.10
C GLY A 59 -4.37 6.23 23.89
N TRP A 60 -3.05 6.06 24.01
CA TRP A 60 -2.06 7.14 23.89
C TRP A 60 -1.75 7.54 22.44
N TYR A 61 -1.96 6.64 21.50
CA TYR A 61 -1.74 6.90 20.07
C TYR A 61 -2.84 6.25 19.24
N GLN A 62 -3.66 7.08 18.58
CA GLN A 62 -4.77 6.63 17.74
C GLN A 62 -4.71 7.38 16.41
N PRO A 63 -4.14 6.79 15.35
CA PRO A 63 -4.16 7.38 14.03
C PRO A 63 -5.60 7.62 13.59
N ALA A 64 -5.86 8.76 12.96
CA ALA A 64 -7.15 9.03 12.36
C ALA A 64 -7.45 7.93 11.33
N ARG A 65 -8.61 7.29 11.46
CA ARG A 65 -9.12 6.41 10.41
C ARG A 65 -9.45 7.29 9.21
N ALA A 66 -8.92 6.95 8.03
CA ALA A 66 -9.30 7.64 6.81
C ALA A 66 -10.82 7.51 6.62
N GLY A 67 -11.53 8.64 6.50
CA GLY A 67 -12.97 8.64 6.29
C GLY A 67 -13.30 8.11 4.90
N ILE A 68 -14.37 7.31 4.76
CA ILE A 68 -14.74 6.70 3.47
C ILE A 68 -14.97 7.75 2.37
N ASN A 69 -15.48 8.93 2.74
CA ASN A 69 -15.67 10.07 1.85
C ASN A 69 -14.32 10.63 1.36
N GLN A 70 -13.31 10.74 2.23
CA GLN A 70 -11.98 11.22 1.85
C GLN A 70 -11.29 10.22 0.92
N VAL A 71 -11.41 8.92 1.20
CA VAL A 71 -10.91 7.85 0.33
C VAL A 71 -11.57 7.90 -1.05
N SER A 72 -12.90 8.01 -1.10
CA SER A 72 -13.66 8.10 -2.35
C SER A 72 -13.31 9.35 -3.17
N GLN A 73 -13.17 10.50 -2.52
CA GLN A 73 -12.75 11.75 -3.16
C GLN A 73 -11.34 11.63 -3.76
N HIS A 74 -10.36 11.13 -3.00
CA HIS A 74 -9.01 10.90 -3.49
C HIS A 74 -8.99 9.93 -4.67
N MET A 75 -9.83 8.90 -4.62
CA MET A 75 -9.94 7.92 -5.71
C MET A 75 -10.53 8.52 -6.98
N ASN A 76 -11.58 9.34 -6.86
CA ASN A 76 -12.17 10.03 -8.02
C ASN A 76 -11.17 10.99 -8.66
N SER A 77 -10.40 11.72 -7.87
CA SER A 77 -9.33 12.59 -8.38
C SER A 77 -8.23 11.79 -9.07
N TRP A 78 -7.79 10.68 -8.48
CA TRP A 78 -6.81 9.77 -9.09
C TRP A 78 -7.27 9.21 -10.44
N ASN A 79 -8.51 8.72 -10.50
CA ASN A 79 -9.11 8.21 -11.75
C ASN A 79 -9.22 9.29 -12.83
N GLN A 80 -9.43 10.55 -12.45
CA GLN A 80 -9.41 11.67 -13.39
C GLN A 80 -8.00 11.94 -13.93
N GLU A 81 -6.97 11.91 -13.08
CA GLU A 81 -5.58 12.07 -13.51
C GLU A 81 -5.13 10.95 -14.44
N LEU A 82 -5.50 9.69 -14.14
CA LEU A 82 -5.23 8.55 -15.03
C LEU A 82 -5.83 8.76 -16.43
N ARG A 83 -7.05 9.30 -16.53
CA ARG A 83 -7.69 9.61 -17.83
C ARG A 83 -6.94 10.70 -18.59
N LYS A 84 -6.35 11.68 -17.90
CA LYS A 84 -5.56 12.74 -18.54
C LYS A 84 -4.27 12.17 -19.14
N ILE A 85 -3.57 11.30 -18.40
CA ILE A 85 -2.33 10.63 -18.87
C ILE A 85 -2.59 9.79 -20.13
N GLN A 86 -3.73 9.09 -20.22
CA GLN A 86 -4.12 8.35 -21.42
C GLN A 86 -4.35 9.25 -22.63
N ARG A 87 -4.90 10.45 -22.43
CA ARG A 87 -5.18 11.40 -23.52
C ARG A 87 -3.93 12.14 -24.00
N THR A 88 -3.00 12.47 -23.10
CA THR A 88 -1.76 13.16 -23.46
C THR A 88 -0.72 12.26 -24.13
N GLY A 89 -0.85 10.94 -24.01
CA GLY A 89 -0.05 9.94 -24.75
C GLY A 89 -0.50 9.69 -26.20
N ALA A 90 -1.61 10.29 -26.66
CA ALA A 90 -2.05 10.22 -28.05
C ALA A 90 -1.68 11.50 -28.80
N LYS A 91 -0.65 11.46 -29.65
CA LYS A 91 -0.37 12.49 -30.67
C LYS A 91 0.23 11.84 -31.92
N PRO A 92 0.08 12.37 -33.15
CA PRO A 92 -0.97 13.19 -33.76
C PRO A 92 -1.69 12.42 -34.89
N ALA A 93 -2.59 13.09 -35.63
CA ALA A 93 -3.35 12.53 -36.75
C ALA A 93 -2.46 11.96 -37.87
N GLY A 94 -2.60 10.66 -38.12
CA GLY A 94 -2.01 9.96 -39.26
C GLY A 94 -1.43 8.61 -38.85
N ILE A 95 -2.09 7.52 -39.27
CA ILE A 95 -1.82 6.10 -38.96
C ILE A 95 -2.60 5.59 -37.73
N GLN A 96 -3.71 4.91 -38.02
CA GLN A 96 -4.45 4.08 -37.08
C GLN A 96 -3.57 2.90 -36.64
N GLN A 97 -3.06 2.92 -35.42
CA GLN A 97 -2.65 1.72 -34.70
C GLN A 97 -3.44 1.65 -33.39
N HIS A 98 -4.35 0.68 -33.32
CA HIS A 98 -5.04 0.29 -32.10
C HIS A 98 -4.04 -0.34 -31.13
N THR A 99 -3.30 0.46 -30.37
CA THR A 99 -2.63 -0.01 -29.16
C THR A 99 -3.37 0.59 -27.97
N GLN A 100 -4.38 -0.15 -27.50
CA GLN A 100 -5.11 0.18 -26.29
C GLN A 100 -4.13 0.06 -25.11
N SER A 101 -3.59 1.20 -24.66
CA SER A 101 -2.77 1.31 -23.46
C SER A 101 -3.56 0.81 -22.26
N ASN A 102 -3.36 -0.45 -21.91
CA ASN A 102 -4.12 -1.16 -20.89
C ASN A 102 -3.61 -0.76 -19.50
N ILE A 103 -3.89 0.48 -19.07
CA ILE A 103 -3.65 0.90 -17.69
C ILE A 103 -4.83 0.38 -16.86
N PRO A 104 -4.63 -0.62 -15.98
CA PRO A 104 -5.71 -1.20 -15.19
C PRO A 104 -6.35 -0.15 -14.29
N LEU A 105 -7.67 -0.01 -14.39
CA LEU A 105 -8.48 0.80 -13.50
C LEU A 105 -8.70 0.00 -12.21
N TYR A 106 -7.95 0.31 -11.16
CA TYR A 106 -8.16 -0.30 -9.84
C TYR A 106 -9.51 0.18 -9.30
N THR A 107 -10.46 -0.73 -9.04
CA THR A 107 -11.71 -0.41 -8.37
C THR A 107 -11.67 -0.98 -6.96
N TYR A 108 -12.06 -0.18 -5.96
CA TYR A 108 -12.21 -0.66 -4.58
C TYR A 108 -13.67 -1.09 -4.37
N GLN A 109 -13.89 -2.39 -4.18
CA GLN A 109 -15.20 -2.92 -3.78
C GLN A 109 -15.22 -2.97 -2.25
N THR A 110 -15.96 -2.06 -1.63
CA THR A 110 -16.16 -2.03 -0.16
C THR A 110 -17.01 -3.22 0.26
N GLY A 111 -16.39 -4.26 0.82
CA GLY A 111 -17.09 -5.39 1.44
C GLY A 111 -17.77 -4.99 2.74
N LEU A 112 -19.03 -4.53 2.66
CA LEU A 112 -19.94 -4.44 3.80
C LEU A 112 -21.28 -5.05 3.41
N GLY A 113 -21.42 -6.34 3.71
CA GLY A 113 -22.64 -7.11 3.63
C GLY A 113 -22.35 -8.56 3.96
N LEU A 114 -22.60 -8.99 5.19
CA LEU A 114 -22.91 -10.39 5.48
C LEU A 114 -24.40 -10.60 5.16
N PRO A 115 -24.76 -11.42 4.16
CA PRO A 115 -25.99 -12.19 4.21
C PRO A 115 -25.67 -13.58 4.75
N GLN A 116 -26.30 -13.94 5.87
CA GLN A 116 -26.38 -15.34 6.30
C GLN A 116 -27.40 -16.09 5.43
N THR A 117 -27.01 -17.33 5.10
CA THR A 117 -27.79 -18.52 4.71
C THR A 117 -27.94 -18.90 3.23
N ALA A 118 -27.54 -20.16 3.03
CA ALA A 118 -27.98 -21.16 2.05
C ALA A 118 -27.41 -21.13 0.61
N GLY A 119 -26.37 -21.96 0.42
CA GLY A 119 -26.20 -22.75 -0.81
C GLY A 119 -25.06 -22.34 -1.73
N THR A 120 -24.18 -23.32 -2.00
CA THR A 120 -23.23 -23.43 -3.12
C THR A 120 -21.88 -22.68 -3.05
N SER A 121 -20.85 -23.50 -2.73
CA SER A 121 -19.45 -23.52 -3.18
C SER A 121 -18.66 -22.20 -3.22
N GLN A 122 -17.77 -22.08 -2.23
CA GLN A 122 -16.70 -21.10 -2.12
C GLN A 122 -15.82 -21.05 -3.38
N GLN A 123 -15.65 -19.86 -3.94
CA GLN A 123 -14.40 -19.49 -4.62
C GLN A 123 -13.88 -18.22 -3.96
N GLN A 124 -12.94 -18.42 -3.04
CA GLN A 124 -12.12 -17.34 -2.50
C GLN A 124 -11.40 -16.68 -3.67
N VAL A 125 -11.65 -15.39 -3.91
CA VAL A 125 -10.90 -14.61 -4.89
C VAL A 125 -9.55 -14.25 -4.26
N PHE A 126 -8.67 -15.25 -4.17
CA PHE A 126 -7.26 -15.05 -3.91
C PHE A 126 -6.65 -14.37 -5.14
N TYR A 127 -5.70 -13.45 -4.92
CA TYR A 127 -4.97 -12.74 -5.97
C TYR A 127 -4.58 -13.72 -7.10
N ARG A 128 -5.18 -13.54 -8.28
CA ARG A 128 -4.84 -14.34 -9.47
C ARG A 128 -3.92 -13.50 -10.34
N PRO A 129 -2.63 -13.87 -10.47
CA PRO A 129 -1.72 -13.14 -11.34
C PRO A 129 -2.22 -13.20 -12.79
N PRO A 130 -1.91 -12.18 -13.60
CA PRO A 130 -2.32 -12.13 -14.99
C PRO A 130 -1.73 -13.33 -15.74
N GLN A 131 -2.61 -14.20 -16.25
CA GLN A 131 -2.23 -15.26 -17.18
C GLN A 131 -1.91 -14.56 -18.50
N GLY A 132 -0.63 -14.42 -18.84
CA GLY A 132 -0.21 -14.00 -20.17
C GLY A 132 -0.75 -14.97 -21.23
N PRO A 133 -0.98 -14.51 -22.47
CA PRO A 133 -1.48 -15.40 -23.52
C PRO A 133 -0.47 -16.52 -23.79
N LEU A 134 -0.96 -17.77 -23.80
CA LEU A 134 -0.23 -18.91 -24.33
C LEU A 134 -0.16 -18.74 -25.85
N THR A 135 1.03 -18.44 -26.37
CA THR A 135 1.43 -18.68 -27.76
C THR A 135 2.87 -19.17 -27.77
#